data_AF-A0A2M7AQP2-F1
#
_entry.id   AF-A0A2M7AQP2-F1
#
_cell.length_a   1.000
_cell.length_b   1.000
_cell.length_c   1.000
_cell.angle_alpha   90.00
_cell.angle_beta   90.00
_cell.angle_gamma   90.00
#
_symmetry.space_group_name_H-M   'P 1'
#
loop_
_entity.id
_entity.type
_entity.pdbx_description
1 polymer ?
#
loop_
_entity_poly.entity_id
_entity_poly.type
_entity_poly.pdbx_seq_one_letter_code
_entity_poly.pdbx_strand_id
1 'polypeptide(L)' 'RVKSTASRKHRELLKRAKGFRQARRTRIQTAKEAVLHAGMYAYIGRKN' A
#
# COMPACT_ATOMS: atom_id res chain seq x y z
N ARG A 1 -21.31 15.82 1.24
CA ARG A 1 -19.94 16.27 0.87
C ARG A 1 -19.23 15.14 0.12
N VAL A 2 -18.79 15.36 -1.11
CA VAL A 2 -18.04 14.35 -1.89
C VAL A 2 -16.61 14.23 -1.36
N LYS A 3 -16.09 13.00 -1.32
CA LYS A 3 -14.71 12.72 -0.92
C LYS A 3 -13.76 13.17 -2.03
N SER A 4 -12.68 13.85 -1.67
CA SER A 4 -11.63 14.20 -2.63
C SER A 4 -11.01 12.95 -3.26
N THR A 5 -10.52 13.09 -4.49
CA THR A 5 -9.83 12.02 -5.22
C THR A 5 -8.63 11.47 -4.43
N ALA A 6 -7.87 12.35 -3.77
CA ALA A 6 -6.76 11.97 -2.88
C ALA A 6 -7.23 11.08 -1.70
N SER A 7 -8.34 11.46 -1.05
CA SER A 7 -8.91 10.69 0.06
C SER A 7 -9.39 9.30 -0.39
N ARG A 8 -9.85 9.16 -1.65
CA ARG A 8 -10.20 7.86 -2.24
C ARG A 8 -8.95 7.00 -2.46
N LYS A 9 -7.92 7.55 -3.12
CA LYS A 9 -6.64 6.85 -3.38
C LYS A 9 -5.94 6.40 -2.10
N HIS A 10 -5.93 7.24 -1.07
CA HIS A 10 -5.35 6.90 0.24
C HIS A 10 -6.03 5.69 0.89
N ARG A 11 -7.36 5.61 0.83
CA ARG A 11 -8.10 4.46 1.34
C ARG A 11 -7.81 3.19 0.57
N GLU A 12 -7.74 3.27 -0.76
CA GLU A 12 -7.38 2.10 -1.59
C GLU A 12 -5.98 1.59 -1.28
N LEU A 13 -5.00 2.49 -1.11
CA LEU A 13 -3.64 2.12 -0.74
C LEU A 13 -3.58 1.45 0.64
N LEU A 14 -4.21 2.05 1.65
CA LEU A 14 -4.24 1.46 2.99
C LEU A 14 -5.00 0.13 3.02
N LYS A 15 -6.00 -0.06 2.14
CA LYS A 15 -6.68 -1.35 1.97
C LYS A 15 -5.72 -2.43 1.43
N ARG A 16 -4.82 -2.08 0.50
CA ARG A 16 -3.77 -2.99 -0.01
C ARG A 16 -2.69 -3.28 1.03
N ALA A 17 -2.36 -2.30 1.87
CA ALA A 17 -1.35 -2.40 2.92
C ALA A 17 -1.86 -3.06 4.24
N LYS A 18 -3.08 -3.62 4.24
CA LYS A 18 -3.62 -4.32 5.41
C LYS A 18 -2.74 -5.52 5.75
N GLY A 19 -2.54 -5.74 7.05
CA GLY A 19 -1.67 -6.82 7.56
C GLY A 19 -0.20 -6.44 7.68
N PHE A 20 0.24 -5.29 7.13
CA PHE A 20 1.60 -4.82 7.35
C PHE A 20 1.85 -4.40 8.81
N ARG A 21 3.10 -4.54 9.27
CA ARG A 21 3.49 -4.24 10.65
C ARG A 21 3.66 -2.74 10.87
N GLN A 22 3.21 -2.25 12.04
CA GLN A 22 3.38 -0.87 12.52
C GLN A 22 2.94 0.20 11.49
N ALA A 23 3.79 1.20 11.22
CA ALA A 23 3.47 2.38 10.41
C ALA A 23 3.08 2.05 8.97
N ARG A 24 3.53 0.89 8.45
CA ARG A 24 3.24 0.44 7.08
C ARG A 24 1.75 0.18 6.82
N ARG A 25 0.93 -0.02 7.87
CA ARG A 25 -0.53 -0.17 7.75
C ARG A 25 -1.33 1.13 7.95
N THR A 26 -0.70 2.21 8.43
CA THR A 26 -1.41 3.44 8.85
C THR A 26 -0.95 4.69 8.13
N ARG A 27 0.37 4.88 7.94
CA ARG A 27 0.93 6.07 7.30
C ARG A 27 1.04 5.87 5.79
N ILE A 28 0.59 6.87 5.02
CA ILE A 28 0.49 6.77 3.57
C ILE A 28 1.85 6.62 2.89
N GLN A 29 2.86 7.37 3.32
CA GLN A 29 4.19 7.33 2.69
C GLN A 29 4.84 5.95 2.87
N THR A 30 4.90 5.46 4.11
CA THR A 30 5.46 4.13 4.40
C THR A 30 4.64 2.99 3.80
N ALA A 31 3.31 3.15 3.67
CA ALA A 31 2.48 2.17 2.99
C ALA A 31 2.76 2.12 1.48
N LYS A 32 3.05 3.26 0.83
CA LYS A 32 3.43 3.29 -0.59
C LYS A 32 4.72 2.52 -0.84
N GLU A 33 5.76 2.81 -0.06
CA GLU A 33 7.04 2.12 -0.14
C GLU A 33 6.87 0.61 0.08
N ALA A 34 6.15 0.23 1.14
CA ALA A 34 5.93 -1.18 1.45
C ALA A 34 5.19 -1.94 0.34
N VAL A 35 4.13 -1.36 -0.24
CA VAL A 35 3.39 -1.98 -1.35
C VAL A 35 4.25 -2.10 -2.60
N LEU A 36 5.09 -1.10 -2.90
CA LEU A 36 5.99 -1.10 -4.05
C LEU A 36 7.03 -2.24 -3.95
N HIS A 37 7.70 -2.36 -2.81
CA HIS A 37 8.68 -3.44 -2.59
C HIS A 37 8.01 -4.81 -2.57
N ALA A 38 6.85 -4.94 -1.93
CA ALA A 38 6.08 -6.20 -1.93
C ALA A 38 5.72 -6.66 -3.35
N GLY A 39 5.31 -5.73 -4.23
CA GLY A 39 5.02 -6.04 -5.63
C GLY A 39 6.26 -6.54 -6.39
N MET A 40 7.40 -5.89 -6.19
CA MET A 40 8.67 -6.31 -6.79
C MET A 40 9.08 -7.71 -6.34
N TYR A 41 9.04 -7.99 -5.02
CA TYR A 41 9.36 -9.32 -4.50
C TYR A 41 8.39 -10.40 -4.97
N ALA A 42 7.09 -10.09 -5.08
CA ALA A 42 6.12 -11.03 -5.62
C ALA A 42 6.38 -11.37 -7.09
N TYR A 43 6.85 -10.41 -7.90
CA TYR A 43 7.23 -10.68 -9.28
C TYR A 43 8.47 -11.57 -9.37
N ILE A 44 9.53 -11.24 -8.62
CA ILE A 44 10.76 -12.05 -8.57
C ILE A 44 10.44 -13.47 -8.11
N GLY A 45 9.67 -13.61 -7.04
CA GLY A 45 9.27 -14.93 -6.51
C GLY A 45 8.37 -15.74 -7.43
N ARG A 46 7.66 -15.12 -8.39
CA ARG A 46 6.90 -15.84 -9.43
C ARG A 46 7.75 -16.25 -10.64
N LYS A 47 8.89 -15.58 -10.83
CA LYS A 47 9.79 -15.82 -11.96
C LYS A 47 10.78 -16.95 -11.66
N ASN A 48 11.21 -17.07 -10.40
CA ASN A 48 11.98 -18.20 -9.90
C ASN A 48 11.15 -19.48 -9.91
#